data_AF-A0A661M374-F1
#
_entry.id   AF-A0A661M374-F1
#
_cell.length_a   1.000
_cell.length_b   1.000
_cell.length_c   1.000
_cell.angle_alpha   90.00
_cell.angle_beta   90.00
_cell.angle_gamma   90.00
#
_symmetry.space_group_name_H-M   'P 1'
#
loop_
_entity.id
_entity.type
_entity.pdbx_description
1 polymer ?
#
loop_
_entity_poly.entity_id
_entity_poly.type
_entity_poly.pdbx_seq_one_letter_code
_entity_poly.pdbx_strand_id
1 'polypeptide(L)'
;PAFIFFIFGLPLIRKALREQKELAYLLLLGAMAFFALYVQILSGWAMESRFIALFLIPTLPIAGFGVEAVLKYVSRKFGWKQPVILLLLGIFLIAPGVYKELKASSDHNIILKKIGEAIARKERGARAVQIAGTLRRMQLVHFYANLPYQGAPCFDSSLWLKPRDTSALEKAIDQGIEYFVYDEGNWSSQDLVTIEKKKGIFFETVQTWETPGFGKVRLLRIKRE
;
A
#
# COMPACT_ATOMS: atom_id res chain seq x y z
N PRO A 1 4.01 -18.16 -6.00
CA PRO A 1 5.22 -18.74 -6.66
C PRO A 1 6.22 -19.36 -5.66
N ALA A 2 6.64 -18.62 -4.63
CA ALA A 2 7.69 -19.06 -3.70
C ALA A 2 7.35 -20.34 -2.90
N PHE A 3 6.07 -20.60 -2.63
CA PHE A 3 5.61 -21.80 -1.92
C PHE A 3 5.99 -23.12 -2.61
N ILE A 4 6.19 -23.10 -3.92
CA ILE A 4 6.61 -24.29 -4.68
C ILE A 4 7.99 -24.77 -4.22
N PHE A 5 8.91 -23.84 -3.95
CA PHE A 5 10.24 -24.20 -3.42
C PHE A 5 10.14 -24.79 -2.02
N PHE A 6 9.23 -24.28 -1.19
CA PHE A 6 8.99 -24.88 0.12
C PHE A 6 8.60 -26.37 0.01
N ILE A 7 7.69 -26.73 -0.91
CA ILE A 7 7.29 -28.13 -1.14
C ILE A 7 8.47 -28.98 -1.63
N PHE A 8 9.25 -28.48 -2.60
CA PHE A 8 10.42 -29.21 -3.11
C PHE A 8 11.55 -29.34 -2.09
N GLY A 9 11.58 -28.49 -1.06
CA GLY A 9 12.54 -28.57 0.04
C GLY A 9 12.22 -29.66 1.06
N LEU A 10 10.92 -30.02 1.23
CA LEU A 10 10.47 -30.99 2.24
C LEU A 10 11.21 -32.34 2.23
N PRO A 11 11.49 -32.97 1.07
CA PRO A 11 12.19 -34.25 1.03
C PRO A 11 13.64 -34.18 1.52
N LEU A 12 14.30 -33.02 1.38
CA LEU A 12 15.71 -32.81 1.77
C LEU A 12 15.86 -32.49 3.26
N ILE A 13 14.79 -32.06 3.92
CA ILE A 13 14.77 -31.70 5.34
C ILE A 13 15.24 -32.86 6.23
N ARG A 14 14.84 -34.10 5.93
CA ARG A 14 15.22 -35.26 6.75
C ARG A 14 16.73 -35.47 6.80
N LYS A 15 17.43 -35.18 5.70
CA LYS A 15 18.89 -35.27 5.65
C LYS A 15 19.51 -34.07 6.37
N ALA A 16 19.03 -32.87 6.09
CA ALA A 16 19.54 -31.63 6.69
C ALA A 16 19.37 -31.59 8.23
N LEU A 17 18.27 -32.12 8.78
CA LEU A 17 18.04 -32.27 10.23
C LEU A 17 19.07 -33.15 10.94
N ARG A 18 19.67 -34.13 10.24
CA ARG A 18 20.73 -34.97 10.82
C ARG A 18 22.06 -34.23 10.89
N GLU A 19 22.28 -33.30 9.97
CA GLU A 19 23.52 -32.54 9.83
C GLU A 19 23.51 -31.26 10.67
N GLN A 20 22.34 -30.61 10.83
CA GLN A 20 22.18 -29.34 11.53
C GLN A 20 20.94 -29.37 12.42
N LYS A 21 21.16 -29.27 13.74
CA LYS A 21 20.10 -29.34 14.75
C LYS A 21 19.32 -28.03 14.87
N GLU A 22 19.92 -26.92 14.46
CA GLU A 22 19.35 -25.57 14.44
C GLU A 22 18.14 -25.49 13.49
N LEU A 23 18.15 -26.30 12.42
CA LEU A 23 17.01 -26.44 11.51
C LEU A 23 15.77 -26.99 12.21
N ALA A 24 15.94 -27.82 13.24
CA ALA A 24 14.81 -28.35 14.02
C ALA A 24 14.08 -27.22 14.78
N TYR A 25 14.83 -26.27 15.33
CA TYR A 25 14.27 -25.10 15.98
C TYR A 25 13.48 -24.24 14.98
N LEU A 26 14.05 -23.97 13.79
CA LEU A 26 13.38 -23.19 12.76
C LEU A 26 12.13 -23.88 12.20
N LEU A 27 12.16 -25.22 12.08
CA LEU A 27 10.99 -26.01 11.71
C LEU A 27 9.90 -25.96 12.75
N LEU A 28 10.26 -26.09 14.03
CA LEU A 28 9.31 -25.95 15.13
C LEU A 28 8.71 -24.54 15.15
N LEU A 29 9.54 -23.52 15.00
CA LEU A 29 9.10 -22.12 14.93
C LEU A 29 8.16 -21.89 13.74
N GLY A 30 8.49 -22.43 12.56
CA GLY A 30 7.63 -22.40 11.37
C GLY A 30 6.31 -23.15 11.58
N ALA A 31 6.32 -24.31 12.23
CA ALA A 31 5.12 -25.08 12.54
C ALA A 31 4.22 -24.35 13.56
N MET A 32 4.80 -23.74 14.60
CA MET A 32 4.08 -22.93 15.57
C MET A 32 3.51 -21.66 14.93
N ALA A 33 4.28 -20.99 14.06
CA ALA A 33 3.80 -19.83 13.31
C ALA A 33 2.64 -20.22 12.37
N PHE A 34 2.74 -21.36 11.68
CA PHE A 34 1.65 -21.88 10.85
C PHE A 34 0.40 -22.17 11.67
N PHE A 35 0.55 -22.81 12.83
CA PHE A 35 -0.55 -23.06 13.76
C PHE A 35 -1.19 -21.76 14.26
N ALA A 36 -0.39 -20.77 14.66
CA ALA A 36 -0.88 -19.47 15.10
C ALA A 36 -1.66 -18.76 13.99
N LEU A 37 -1.15 -18.78 12.75
CA LEU A 37 -1.85 -18.23 11.58
C LEU A 37 -3.16 -18.96 11.31
N TYR A 38 -3.20 -20.28 11.47
CA TYR A 38 -4.40 -21.07 11.32
C TYR A 38 -5.48 -20.68 12.35
N VAL A 39 -5.11 -20.58 13.63
CA VAL A 39 -6.00 -20.12 14.70
C VAL A 39 -6.51 -18.70 14.42
N GLN A 40 -5.62 -17.81 13.96
CA GLN A 40 -6.00 -16.44 13.60
C GLN A 40 -7.03 -16.39 12.47
N ILE A 41 -6.88 -17.24 11.44
CA ILE A 41 -7.84 -17.33 10.34
C ILE A 41 -9.21 -17.76 10.86
N LEU A 42 -9.26 -18.77 11.76
CA LEU A 42 -10.51 -19.23 12.36
C LEU A 42 -11.16 -18.15 13.24
N SER A 43 -10.36 -17.35 13.95
CA SER A 43 -10.86 -16.30 14.85
C SER A 43 -11.32 -15.04 14.11
N GLY A 44 -10.54 -14.56 13.14
CA GLY A 44 -10.76 -13.26 12.50
C GLY A 44 -11.48 -13.34 11.15
N TRP A 45 -11.64 -14.53 10.57
CA TRP A 45 -12.15 -14.74 9.19
C TRP A 45 -11.45 -13.90 8.10
N ALA A 46 -10.33 -13.26 8.44
CA ALA A 46 -9.55 -12.38 7.59
C ALA A 46 -8.08 -12.59 7.91
N MET A 47 -7.30 -12.95 6.89
CA MET A 47 -5.85 -13.06 7.01
C MET A 47 -5.22 -11.73 6.67
N GLU A 48 -4.72 -11.01 7.68
CA GLU A 48 -3.91 -9.84 7.41
C GLU A 48 -2.51 -10.24 6.91
N SER A 49 -2.09 -9.69 5.78
CA SER A 49 -0.83 -10.07 5.12
C SER A 49 0.41 -9.86 5.99
N ARG A 50 0.33 -8.99 7.01
CA ARG A 50 1.43 -8.72 7.95
C ARG A 50 1.83 -9.94 8.78
N PHE A 51 0.89 -10.82 9.13
CA PHE A 51 1.20 -11.97 9.98
C PHE A 51 1.87 -13.12 9.21
N ILE A 52 1.73 -13.15 7.87
CA ILE A 52 2.38 -14.15 7.02
C ILE A 52 3.92 -14.11 7.17
N ALA A 53 4.48 -12.94 7.51
CA ALA A 53 5.91 -12.78 7.77
C ALA A 53 6.41 -13.69 8.91
N LEU A 54 5.57 -13.94 9.93
CA LEU A 54 5.91 -14.82 11.06
C LEU A 54 6.17 -16.27 10.61
N PHE A 55 5.51 -16.70 9.55
CA PHE A 55 5.74 -18.01 8.94
C PHE A 55 6.86 -17.98 7.89
N LEU A 56 6.92 -16.92 7.07
CA LEU A 56 7.90 -16.83 5.99
C LEU A 56 9.34 -16.82 6.51
N ILE A 57 9.65 -16.01 7.52
CA ILE A 57 11.02 -15.85 8.04
C ILE A 57 11.63 -17.20 8.49
N PRO A 58 11.00 -17.97 9.41
CA PRO A 58 11.58 -19.24 9.87
C PRO A 58 11.62 -20.32 8.77
N THR A 59 10.81 -20.20 7.71
CA THR A 59 10.75 -21.20 6.64
C THR A 59 11.67 -20.91 5.46
N LEU A 60 12.39 -19.78 5.46
CA LEU A 60 13.34 -19.42 4.40
C LEU A 60 14.42 -20.49 4.13
N PRO A 61 15.05 -21.13 5.13
CA PRO A 61 16.05 -22.17 4.87
C PRO A 61 15.47 -23.37 4.11
N ILE A 62 14.22 -23.72 4.39
CA ILE A 62 13.50 -24.82 3.72
C ILE A 62 13.26 -24.47 2.25
N ALA A 63 12.85 -23.23 1.98
CA ALA A 63 12.73 -22.74 0.61
C ALA A 63 14.09 -22.78 -0.12
N GLY A 64 15.19 -22.48 0.58
CA GLY A 64 16.56 -22.61 0.07
C GLY A 64 16.89 -24.03 -0.38
N PHE A 65 16.59 -25.05 0.44
CA PHE A 65 16.73 -26.45 0.03
C PHE A 65 15.88 -26.81 -1.18
N GLY A 66 14.68 -26.22 -1.30
CA GLY A 66 13.85 -26.35 -2.49
C GLY A 66 14.48 -25.80 -3.76
N VAL A 67 15.11 -24.63 -3.67
CA VAL A 67 15.86 -24.05 -4.80
C VAL A 67 17.01 -24.98 -5.20
N GLU A 68 17.76 -25.51 -4.22
CA GLU A 68 18.84 -26.46 -4.49
C GLU A 68 18.34 -27.76 -5.15
N ALA A 69 17.19 -28.28 -4.70
CA ALA A 69 16.54 -29.45 -5.29
C ALA A 69 16.19 -29.22 -6.76
N VAL A 70 15.59 -28.06 -7.06
CA VAL A 70 15.21 -27.67 -8.41
C VAL A 70 16.44 -27.47 -9.29
N LEU A 71 17.50 -26.83 -8.78
CA LEU A 71 18.76 -26.67 -9.49
C LEU A 71 19.37 -28.02 -9.89
N LYS A 72 19.48 -28.94 -8.94
CA LYS A 72 20.00 -30.30 -9.18
C LYS A 72 19.13 -31.07 -10.17
N TYR A 73 17.81 -31.00 -10.03
CA TYR A 73 16.87 -31.68 -10.92
C TYR A 73 16.95 -31.15 -12.36
N VAL A 74 16.89 -29.84 -12.54
CA VAL A 74 16.92 -29.20 -13.86
C VAL A 74 18.27 -29.40 -14.53
N SER A 75 19.37 -29.24 -13.78
CA SER A 75 20.72 -29.48 -14.31
C SER A 75 20.90 -30.94 -14.74
N ARG A 76 20.42 -31.92 -13.94
CA ARG A 76 20.50 -33.34 -14.29
C ARG A 76 19.61 -33.74 -15.46
N LYS A 77 18.39 -33.18 -15.55
CA LYS A 77 17.40 -33.56 -16.56
C LYS A 77 17.64 -32.87 -17.91
N PHE A 78 18.03 -31.60 -17.90
CA PHE A 78 18.15 -30.78 -19.12
C PHE A 78 19.60 -30.40 -19.45
N GLY A 79 20.58 -30.73 -18.61
CA GLY A 79 21.99 -30.39 -18.84
C GLY A 79 22.30 -28.90 -18.72
N TRP A 80 21.40 -28.11 -18.13
CA TRP A 80 21.57 -26.65 -18.05
C TRP A 80 22.64 -26.25 -17.04
N LYS A 81 23.36 -25.18 -17.36
CA LYS A 81 24.33 -24.54 -16.46
C LYS A 81 23.60 -23.83 -15.31
N GLN A 82 24.14 -23.92 -14.11
CA GLN A 82 23.54 -23.32 -12.90
C GLN A 82 23.17 -21.83 -13.03
N PRO A 83 23.99 -20.95 -13.65
CA PRO A 83 23.64 -19.53 -13.78
C PRO A 83 22.35 -19.29 -14.58
N VAL A 84 22.11 -20.11 -15.62
CA VAL A 84 20.91 -20.01 -16.46
C VAL A 84 19.66 -20.39 -15.68
N ILE A 85 19.74 -21.46 -14.87
CA ILE A 85 18.62 -21.90 -14.03
C ILE A 85 18.30 -20.84 -12.98
N LEU A 86 19.33 -20.28 -12.31
CA LEU A 86 19.16 -19.21 -11.33
C LEU A 86 18.52 -17.96 -11.93
N LEU A 87 18.95 -17.55 -13.13
CA LEU A 87 18.36 -16.41 -13.84
C LEU A 87 16.86 -16.64 -14.10
N LEU A 88 16.49 -17.81 -14.62
CA LEU A 88 15.09 -18.14 -14.91
C LEU A 88 14.23 -18.22 -13.65
N LEU A 89 14.77 -18.77 -12.55
CA LEU A 89 14.09 -18.81 -11.26
C LEU A 89 13.87 -17.40 -10.70
N GLY A 90 14.87 -16.52 -10.83
CA GLY A 90 14.77 -15.11 -10.45
C GLY A 90 13.67 -14.40 -11.23
N ILE A 91 13.65 -14.54 -12.57
CA ILE A 91 12.59 -13.98 -13.41
C ILE A 91 11.22 -14.53 -13.01
N PHE A 92 11.09 -15.84 -12.80
CA PHE A 92 9.83 -16.47 -12.38
C PHE A 92 9.31 -15.95 -11.03
N LEU A 93 10.20 -15.65 -10.09
CA LEU A 93 9.85 -15.09 -8.78
C LEU A 93 9.46 -13.61 -8.86
N ILE A 94 10.18 -12.83 -9.66
CA ILE A 94 10.05 -11.37 -9.71
C ILE A 94 8.94 -10.93 -10.67
N ALA A 95 8.78 -11.60 -11.82
CA ALA A 95 7.86 -11.18 -12.88
C ALA A 95 6.41 -11.00 -12.42
N PRO A 96 5.80 -11.87 -11.58
CA PRO A 96 4.45 -11.65 -11.07
C PRO A 96 4.35 -10.39 -10.20
N GLY A 97 5.38 -10.09 -9.40
CA GLY A 97 5.46 -8.90 -8.57
C GLY A 97 5.57 -7.63 -9.39
N VAL A 98 6.48 -7.64 -10.37
CA VAL A 98 6.66 -6.51 -11.32
C VAL A 98 5.39 -6.29 -12.14
N TYR A 99 4.78 -7.34 -12.69
CA TYR A 99 3.53 -7.23 -13.43
C TYR A 99 2.40 -6.63 -12.57
N LYS A 100 2.27 -7.10 -11.32
CA LYS A 100 1.29 -6.56 -10.39
C LYS A 100 1.55 -5.08 -10.12
N GLU A 101 2.80 -4.66 -9.93
CA GLU A 101 3.16 -3.28 -9.65
C GLU A 101 2.94 -2.36 -10.86
N LEU A 102 3.33 -2.82 -12.06
CA LEU A 102 3.06 -2.11 -13.31
C LEU A 102 1.56 -1.91 -13.54
N LYS A 103 0.73 -2.91 -13.21
CA LYS A 103 -0.73 -2.80 -13.28
C LYS A 103 -1.29 -1.92 -12.14
N ALA A 104 -0.71 -1.95 -10.95
CA ALA A 104 -1.08 -1.04 -9.86
C ALA A 104 -0.78 0.44 -10.21
N SER A 105 0.16 0.68 -11.13
CA SER A 105 0.39 1.99 -11.73
C SER A 105 -0.71 2.47 -12.70
N SER A 106 -1.85 1.78 -12.80
CA SER A 106 -3.08 2.35 -13.38
C SER A 106 -4.20 2.56 -12.34
N ASP A 107 -3.90 2.38 -11.06
CA ASP A 107 -4.89 2.20 -10.01
C ASP A 107 -5.19 3.46 -9.18
N HIS A 108 -6.27 3.38 -8.41
CA HIS A 108 -6.89 4.40 -7.55
C HIS A 108 -5.92 5.11 -6.57
N ASN A 109 -4.73 4.54 -6.31
CA ASN A 109 -3.74 5.16 -5.43
C ASN A 109 -2.92 6.26 -6.14
N ILE A 110 -2.86 6.26 -7.47
CA ILE A 110 -2.08 7.26 -8.22
C ILE A 110 -2.71 8.63 -8.13
N ILE A 111 -4.05 8.72 -8.12
CA ILE A 111 -4.71 10.02 -8.03
C ILE A 111 -4.38 10.69 -6.68
N LEU A 112 -4.29 9.93 -5.59
CA LEU A 112 -3.89 10.45 -4.29
C LEU A 112 -2.48 11.04 -4.31
N LYS A 113 -1.55 10.33 -4.94
CA LYS A 113 -0.18 10.81 -5.16
C LYS A 113 -0.16 12.06 -6.04
N LYS A 114 -0.89 12.07 -7.16
CA LYS A 114 -0.98 13.22 -8.07
C LYS A 114 -1.52 14.47 -7.39
N ILE A 115 -2.55 14.34 -6.56
CA ILE A 115 -3.11 15.45 -5.77
C ILE A 115 -2.07 15.97 -4.79
N GLY A 116 -1.45 15.09 -4.00
CA GLY A 116 -0.42 15.47 -3.04
C GLY A 116 0.77 16.17 -3.72
N GLU A 117 1.32 15.59 -4.78
CA GLU A 117 2.40 16.20 -5.55
C GLU A 117 2.02 17.56 -6.18
N ALA A 118 0.76 17.73 -6.60
CA ALA A 118 0.28 19.02 -7.11
C ALA A 118 0.31 20.11 -6.04
N ILE A 119 -0.06 19.76 -4.79
CA ILE A 119 0.01 20.67 -3.64
C ILE A 119 1.48 20.94 -3.28
N ALA A 120 2.30 19.90 -3.18
CA ALA A 120 3.73 19.99 -2.85
C ALA A 120 4.49 20.94 -3.81
N ARG A 121 4.21 20.84 -5.12
CA ARG A 121 4.79 21.73 -6.13
C ARG A 121 4.40 23.20 -5.95
N LYS A 122 3.20 23.47 -5.45
CA LYS A 122 2.70 24.84 -5.23
C LYS A 122 3.25 25.45 -3.94
N GLU A 123 3.20 24.71 -2.84
CA GLU A 123 3.55 25.21 -1.50
C GLU A 123 5.06 25.11 -1.18
N ARG A 124 5.83 24.35 -1.99
CA ARG A 124 7.31 24.25 -1.93
C ARG A 124 7.87 23.89 -0.55
N GLY A 125 7.08 23.27 0.32
CA GLY A 125 7.52 22.83 1.64
C GLY A 125 7.77 23.97 2.64
N ALA A 126 7.25 25.19 2.40
CA ALA A 126 7.39 26.30 3.33
C ALA A 126 6.69 26.05 4.68
N ARG A 127 5.60 25.29 4.66
CA ARG A 127 4.81 24.90 5.85
C ARG A 127 4.12 23.56 5.64
N ALA A 128 3.68 22.96 6.74
CA ALA A 128 2.78 21.82 6.70
C ALA A 128 1.39 22.25 6.19
N VAL A 129 0.89 21.56 5.18
CA VAL A 129 -0.40 21.82 4.54
C VAL A 129 -1.44 20.84 5.07
N GLN A 130 -2.55 21.39 5.57
CA GLN A 130 -3.73 20.62 5.98
C GLN A 130 -4.74 20.58 4.84
N ILE A 131 -5.27 19.39 4.59
CA ILE A 131 -6.10 19.08 3.41
C ILE A 131 -7.32 18.30 3.92
N ALA A 132 -8.53 18.63 3.50
CA ALA A 132 -9.71 17.84 3.84
C ALA A 132 -10.24 17.07 2.62
N GLY A 133 -10.92 15.95 2.83
CA GLY A 133 -11.51 15.19 1.73
C GLY A 133 -12.12 13.85 2.15
N THR A 134 -12.79 13.21 1.19
CA THR A 134 -13.59 11.98 1.39
C THR A 134 -12.91 10.71 0.87
N LEU A 135 -11.76 10.83 0.20
CA LEU A 135 -11.08 9.68 -0.38
C LEU A 135 -10.61 8.70 0.70
N ARG A 136 -10.80 7.39 0.47
CA ARG A 136 -10.55 6.30 1.45
C ARG A 136 -9.14 6.27 2.06
N ARG A 137 -8.18 6.97 1.48
CA ARG A 137 -6.78 7.05 1.95
C ARG A 137 -6.26 8.49 1.94
N MET A 138 -7.04 9.43 2.49
CA MET A 138 -6.64 10.85 2.59
C MET A 138 -5.24 11.04 3.19
N GLN A 139 -4.84 10.21 4.16
CA GLN A 139 -3.49 10.19 4.73
C GLN A 139 -2.35 10.16 3.68
N LEU A 140 -2.54 9.49 2.54
CA LEU A 140 -1.56 9.46 1.46
C LEU A 140 -1.47 10.82 0.75
N VAL A 141 -2.59 11.51 0.56
CA VAL A 141 -2.60 12.86 -0.02
C VAL A 141 -1.82 13.81 0.87
N HIS A 142 -2.03 13.77 2.19
CA HIS A 142 -1.25 14.56 3.16
C HIS A 142 0.22 14.23 3.12
N PHE A 143 0.55 12.94 3.09
CA PHE A 143 1.93 12.47 3.02
C PHE A 143 2.63 13.04 1.78
N TYR A 144 2.04 12.89 0.59
CA TYR A 144 2.65 13.37 -0.64
C TYR A 144 2.66 14.90 -0.76
N ALA A 145 1.66 15.60 -0.20
CA ALA A 145 1.63 17.07 -0.17
C ALA A 145 2.72 17.67 0.70
N ASN A 146 3.06 17.00 1.79
CA ASN A 146 4.03 17.47 2.77
C ASN A 146 5.43 16.86 2.58
N LEU A 147 5.67 16.13 1.48
CA LEU A 147 6.97 15.50 1.20
C LEU A 147 8.15 16.50 1.20
N PRO A 148 8.02 17.75 0.69
CA PRO A 148 9.11 18.72 0.73
C PRO A 148 9.26 19.45 2.07
N TYR A 149 8.29 19.32 2.99
CA TYR A 149 8.34 19.98 4.29
C TYR A 149 9.30 19.24 5.22
N GLN A 150 10.19 19.95 5.90
CA GLN A 150 11.26 19.32 6.70
C GLN A 150 10.77 18.68 8.02
N GLY A 151 9.51 18.89 8.40
CA GLY A 151 8.90 18.24 9.57
C GLY A 151 8.17 16.93 9.23
N ALA A 152 7.67 16.26 10.25
CA ALA A 152 6.81 15.09 10.12
C ALA A 152 5.38 15.42 10.60
N PRO A 153 4.57 16.14 9.80
CA PRO A 153 3.23 16.48 10.22
C PRO A 153 2.39 15.21 10.36
N CYS A 154 1.83 15.01 11.55
CA CYS A 154 0.89 13.93 11.79
C CYS A 154 -0.40 14.20 11.02
N PHE A 155 -0.95 13.15 10.40
CA PHE A 155 -2.25 13.23 9.77
C PHE A 155 -3.35 13.35 10.84
N ASP A 156 -4.16 14.41 10.75
CA ASP A 156 -5.36 14.56 11.57
C ASP A 156 -6.52 13.80 10.92
N SER A 157 -6.98 12.73 11.58
CA SER A 157 -8.10 11.92 11.12
C SER A 157 -9.42 12.69 11.00
N SER A 158 -9.57 13.83 11.68
CA SER A 158 -10.77 14.68 11.55
C SER A 158 -10.91 15.32 10.17
N LEU A 159 -9.82 15.38 9.40
CA LEU A 159 -9.79 15.87 8.02
C LEU A 159 -10.20 14.81 6.99
N TRP A 160 -10.38 13.56 7.44
CA TRP A 160 -11.02 12.52 6.65
C TRP A 160 -12.54 12.61 6.83
N LEU A 161 -13.18 13.28 5.89
CA LEU A 161 -14.60 13.60 5.96
C LEU A 161 -15.46 12.41 5.52
N LYS A 162 -16.70 12.37 6.02
CA LYS A 162 -17.74 11.49 5.50
C LYS A 162 -18.39 12.11 4.25
N PRO A 163 -18.96 11.30 3.35
CA PRO A 163 -19.69 11.81 2.18
C PRO A 163 -20.79 12.79 2.59
N ARG A 164 -20.84 13.94 1.89
CA ARG A 164 -21.80 15.04 2.14
C ARG A 164 -21.82 15.60 3.57
N ASP A 165 -20.76 15.43 4.35
CA ASP A 165 -20.66 15.99 5.70
C ASP A 165 -20.21 17.45 5.66
N THR A 166 -21.14 18.35 5.32
CA THR A 166 -20.89 19.80 5.20
C THR A 166 -20.47 20.41 6.53
N SER A 167 -21.02 19.92 7.65
CA SER A 167 -20.68 20.42 9.00
C SER A 167 -19.22 20.13 9.35
N ALA A 168 -18.72 18.95 9.01
CA ALA A 168 -17.32 18.61 9.24
C ALA A 168 -16.37 19.42 8.32
N LEU A 169 -16.74 19.66 7.06
CA LEU A 169 -15.98 20.52 6.17
C LEU A 169 -15.94 21.97 6.68
N GLU A 170 -17.07 22.50 7.13
CA GLU A 170 -17.16 23.83 7.75
C GLU A 170 -16.24 23.95 8.97
N LYS A 171 -16.23 22.94 9.85
CA LYS A 171 -15.34 22.91 11.01
C LYS A 171 -13.87 22.88 10.59
N ALA A 172 -13.54 22.10 9.56
CA ALA A 172 -12.17 22.04 9.04
C ALA A 172 -11.73 23.40 8.45
N ILE A 173 -12.64 24.12 7.78
CA ILE A 173 -12.42 25.50 7.29
C ILE A 173 -12.13 26.45 8.46
N ASP A 174 -12.88 26.34 9.54
CA ASP A 174 -12.65 27.15 10.76
C ASP A 174 -11.29 26.85 11.38
N GLN A 175 -10.84 25.58 11.31
CA GLN A 175 -9.52 25.13 11.75
C GLN A 175 -8.38 25.55 10.79
N GLY A 176 -8.70 26.20 9.67
CA GLY A 176 -7.70 26.79 8.77
C GLY A 176 -7.13 25.82 7.72
N ILE A 177 -7.90 24.83 7.26
CA ILE A 177 -7.49 24.05 6.09
C ILE A 177 -7.33 24.95 4.85
N GLU A 178 -6.36 24.60 4.00
CA GLU A 178 -6.05 25.39 2.80
C GLU A 178 -6.64 24.77 1.53
N TYR A 179 -6.76 23.45 1.54
CA TYR A 179 -7.18 22.67 0.39
C TYR A 179 -8.29 21.70 0.77
N PHE A 180 -9.20 21.52 -0.17
CA PHE A 180 -10.26 20.54 -0.10
C PHE A 180 -10.25 19.67 -1.37
N VAL A 181 -10.25 18.36 -1.19
CA VAL A 181 -10.33 17.37 -2.27
C VAL A 181 -11.78 17.01 -2.47
N TYR A 182 -12.37 17.58 -3.52
CA TYR A 182 -13.73 17.31 -3.94
C TYR A 182 -13.76 16.10 -4.88
N ASP A 183 -14.66 15.16 -4.66
CA ASP A 183 -14.98 14.08 -5.59
C ASP A 183 -16.48 14.05 -5.88
N GLU A 184 -16.85 13.88 -7.15
CA GLU A 184 -18.26 13.93 -7.60
C GLU A 184 -19.13 12.81 -7.03
N GLY A 185 -18.53 11.69 -6.62
CA GLY A 185 -19.26 10.58 -6.01
C GLY A 185 -19.79 10.91 -4.62
N ASN A 186 -19.06 11.71 -3.85
CA ASN A 186 -19.34 11.99 -2.44
C ASN A 186 -19.86 13.41 -2.17
N TRP A 187 -19.76 14.34 -3.13
CA TRP A 187 -20.13 15.74 -2.94
C TRP A 187 -20.90 16.31 -4.12
N SER A 188 -21.86 17.21 -3.85
CA SER A 188 -22.56 17.97 -4.88
C SER A 188 -22.02 19.40 -5.00
N SER A 189 -22.18 20.01 -6.18
CA SER A 189 -21.87 21.43 -6.36
C SER A 189 -22.71 22.34 -5.45
N GLN A 190 -23.93 21.91 -5.09
CA GLN A 190 -24.81 22.66 -4.19
C GLN A 190 -24.25 22.71 -2.76
N ASP A 191 -23.58 21.65 -2.32
CA ASP A 191 -22.91 21.61 -1.01
C ASP A 191 -21.83 22.69 -0.93
N LEU A 192 -21.00 22.82 -1.98
CA LEU A 192 -19.95 23.84 -2.07
C LEU A 192 -20.54 25.25 -2.03
N VAL A 193 -21.54 25.54 -2.86
CA VAL A 193 -22.18 26.87 -2.92
C VAL A 193 -22.80 27.25 -1.58
N THR A 194 -23.36 26.28 -0.86
CA THR A 194 -23.94 26.51 0.48
C THR A 194 -22.85 26.90 1.48
N ILE A 195 -21.71 26.22 1.46
CA ILE A 195 -20.58 26.48 2.36
C ILE A 195 -19.93 27.84 2.03
N GLU A 196 -19.72 28.14 0.74
CA GLU A 196 -19.18 29.44 0.28
C GLU A 196 -19.99 30.60 0.84
N LYS A 197 -21.32 30.56 0.68
CA LYS A 197 -22.24 31.60 1.19
C LYS A 197 -22.21 31.71 2.71
N LYS A 198 -22.15 30.57 3.41
CA LYS A 198 -22.22 30.55 4.88
C LYS A 198 -20.92 31.01 5.54
N LYS A 199 -19.77 30.70 4.92
CA LYS A 199 -18.44 30.97 5.48
C LYS A 199 -17.77 32.22 4.90
N GLY A 200 -18.33 32.84 3.86
CA GLY A 200 -17.70 34.00 3.20
C GLY A 200 -16.38 33.61 2.55
N ILE A 201 -16.35 32.46 1.87
CA ILE A 201 -15.17 31.92 1.20
C ILE A 201 -15.49 31.58 -0.25
N PHE A 202 -14.45 31.39 -1.04
CA PHE A 202 -14.54 30.83 -2.39
C PHE A 202 -13.64 29.62 -2.56
N PHE A 203 -14.15 28.59 -3.23
CA PHE A 203 -13.38 27.45 -3.68
C PHE A 203 -12.79 27.71 -5.07
N GLU A 204 -11.51 28.04 -5.12
CA GLU A 204 -10.78 28.15 -6.39
C GLU A 204 -10.37 26.75 -6.87
N THR A 205 -10.78 26.38 -8.08
CA THR A 205 -10.32 25.11 -8.67
C THR A 205 -8.86 25.22 -9.07
N VAL A 206 -8.00 24.43 -8.43
CA VAL A 206 -6.57 24.39 -8.70
C VAL A 206 -6.25 23.45 -9.86
N GLN A 207 -6.82 22.25 -9.80
CA GLN A 207 -6.60 21.21 -10.80
C GLN A 207 -7.75 20.21 -10.73
N THR A 208 -8.00 19.57 -11.87
CA THR A 208 -9.05 18.55 -12.04
C THR A 208 -8.43 17.30 -12.65
N TRP A 209 -8.91 16.14 -12.21
CA TRP A 209 -8.58 14.85 -12.80
C TRP A 209 -9.86 14.06 -13.05
N GLU A 210 -9.88 13.32 -14.14
CA GLU A 210 -10.89 12.29 -14.38
C GLU A 210 -10.29 10.93 -14.09
N THR A 211 -11.02 10.14 -13.30
CA THR A 211 -10.55 8.83 -12.83
C THR A 211 -11.61 7.77 -13.10
N PRO A 212 -11.24 6.66 -13.77
CA PRO A 212 -12.12 5.50 -13.88
C PRO A 212 -12.50 5.02 -12.47
N GLY A 213 -13.79 5.07 -12.12
CA GLY A 213 -14.32 4.62 -10.84
C GLY A 213 -14.69 5.72 -9.83
N PHE A 214 -13.98 6.85 -9.79
CA PHE A 214 -14.30 7.98 -8.89
C PHE A 214 -15.03 9.14 -9.58
N GLY A 215 -15.13 9.10 -10.91
CA GLY A 215 -15.58 10.24 -11.69
C GLY A 215 -14.56 11.37 -11.65
N LYS A 216 -15.04 12.61 -11.63
CA LYS A 216 -14.19 13.80 -11.58
C LYS A 216 -13.77 14.10 -10.14
N VAL A 217 -12.47 14.29 -9.96
CA VAL A 217 -11.86 14.73 -8.70
C VAL A 217 -11.26 16.11 -8.92
N ARG A 218 -11.58 17.06 -8.03
CA ARG A 218 -11.11 18.44 -8.08
C ARG A 218 -10.33 18.77 -6.82
N LEU A 219 -9.14 19.34 -7.00
CA LEU A 219 -8.43 20.00 -5.92
C LEU A 219 -8.89 21.45 -5.85
N LEU A 220 -9.52 21.80 -4.74
CA LEU A 220 -10.04 23.14 -4.48
C LEU A 220 -9.14 23.84 -3.45
N ARG A 221 -8.73 25.07 -3.72
CA ARG A 221 -8.07 25.96 -2.75
C ARG A 221 -9.11 26.87 -2.13
N ILE A 222 -9.03 27.03 -0.81
CA ILE A 222 -9.93 27.89 -0.07
C ILE A 222 -9.35 29.30 -0.02
N LYS A 223 -10.09 30.28 -0.52
CA LYS A 223 -9.78 31.70 -0.38
C LYS A 223 -10.83 32.36 0.49
N ARG A 224 -10.38 33.17 1.45
CA ARG A 224 -11.25 34.05 2.23
C ARG A 224 -11.36 35.39 1.50
N GLU A 225 -12.55 35.97 1.50
CA GLU A 225 -12.74 37.39 1.12
C GLU A 225 -11.92 38.32 1.99
#